data_AF-A0A7W0SFZ5-F1
#
_entry.id   AF-A0A7W0SFZ5-F1
#
_cell.length_a   1.000
_cell.length_b   1.000
_cell.length_c   1.000
_cell.angle_alpha   90.00
_cell.angle_beta   90.00
_cell.angle_gamma   90.00
#
_symmetry.space_group_name_H-M   'P 1'
#
loop_
_entity.id
_entity.type
_entity.pdbx_description
1 polymer ?
#
loop_
_entity_poly.entity_id
_entity_poly.type
_entity_poly.pdbx_seq_one_letter_code
_entity_poly.pdbx_strand_id
1 'polypeptide(L)'
;MTANLQQWIEDYRLAWVNRDPDAAAALFAPDATYRSNIFEDPHVGQEGVRAYWSSVTSDQARWKSSWAALSQTESELRLSSGPR
;
A
#
# COMPACT_ATOMS: atom_id res chain seq x y z
N MET A 1 8.68 17.01 26.65
CA MET A 1 8.01 16.53 25.42
C MET A 1 9.01 15.72 24.60
N THR A 2 9.43 14.59 25.13
CA THR A 2 10.25 13.59 24.43
C THR A 2 9.50 12.29 24.61
N ALA A 3 8.51 12.01 23.76
CA ALA A 3 8.23 10.60 23.52
C ALA A 3 9.59 10.00 23.13
N ASN A 4 10.09 9.07 23.95
CA ASN A 4 11.45 8.57 23.83
C ASN A 4 11.61 8.04 22.39
N LEU A 5 12.68 8.40 21.67
CA LEU A 5 12.90 7.98 20.27
C LEU A 5 12.71 6.46 20.11
N GLN A 6 13.09 5.70 21.13
CA GLN A 6 12.88 4.24 21.19
C GLN A 6 11.40 3.84 21.12
N GLN A 7 10.51 4.56 21.79
CA GLN A 7 9.07 4.32 21.74
C GLN A 7 8.52 4.61 20.34
N TRP A 8 8.93 5.73 19.74
CA TRP A 8 8.50 6.06 18.38
C TRP A 8 8.93 5.01 17.36
N ILE A 9 10.17 4.49 17.48
CA ILE A 9 10.68 3.41 16.61
C ILE A 9 9.86 2.13 16.81
N GLU A 10 9.54 1.76 18.06
CA GLU A 10 8.74 0.57 18.34
C GLU A 10 7.30 0.71 17.84
N ASP A 11 6.67 1.87 18.02
CA ASP A 11 5.33 2.13 17.51
C ASP A 11 5.31 2.10 15.98
N TYR A 12 6.35 2.63 15.32
CA TYR A 12 6.52 2.53 13.87
C TYR A 12 6.67 1.07 13.42
N ARG A 13 7.46 0.27 14.13
CA ARG A 13 7.63 -1.16 13.86
C ARG A 13 6.31 -1.91 14.00
N LEU A 14 5.54 -1.62 15.05
CA LEU A 14 4.23 -2.23 15.29
C LEU A 14 3.22 -1.86 14.20
N ALA A 15 3.16 -0.59 13.81
CA ALA A 15 2.31 -0.14 12.70
C ALA A 15 2.64 -0.88 11.40
N TRP A 16 3.93 -1.07 11.11
CA TRP A 16 4.40 -1.85 9.94
C TRP A 16 3.99 -3.31 9.99
N VAL A 17 4.30 -4.01 11.09
CA VAL A 17 4.01 -5.45 11.25
C VAL A 17 2.50 -5.72 11.20
N ASN A 18 1.72 -4.85 11.84
CA ASN A 18 0.27 -4.97 11.92
C ASN A 18 -0.46 -4.42 10.69
N ARG A 19 0.29 -3.81 9.74
CA ARG A 19 -0.28 -3.23 8.50
C ARG A 19 -1.33 -2.16 8.79
N ASP A 20 -1.16 -1.42 9.88
CA ASP A 20 -2.15 -0.49 10.41
C ASP A 20 -1.87 0.93 9.89
N PRO A 21 -2.65 1.42 8.90
CA PRO A 21 -2.45 2.74 8.32
C PRO A 21 -2.80 3.88 9.28
N ASP A 22 -3.71 3.64 10.22
CA ASP A 22 -4.13 4.63 11.23
C ASP A 22 -3.05 4.79 12.30
N ALA A 23 -2.49 3.67 12.78
CA ALA A 23 -1.36 3.69 13.71
C ALA A 23 -0.12 4.35 13.08
N ALA A 24 0.16 4.08 11.80
CA ALA A 24 1.26 4.72 11.10
C ALA A 24 1.07 6.24 10.97
N ALA A 25 -0.13 6.69 10.57
CA ALA A 25 -0.43 8.11 10.39
C ALA A 25 -0.33 8.90 11.71
N ALA A 26 -0.74 8.31 12.83
CA ALA A 26 -0.70 8.95 14.16
C ALA A 26 0.71 9.31 14.64
N LEU A 27 1.75 8.68 14.08
CA LEU A 27 3.16 8.94 14.43
C LEU A 27 3.71 10.24 13.83
N PHE A 28 3.00 10.84 12.88
CA PHE A 28 3.42 12.02 12.15
C PHE A 28 2.67 13.27 12.62
N ALA A 29 3.34 14.42 12.54
CA ALA A 29 2.70 15.71 12.79
C ALA A 29 1.62 16.00 11.72
N PRO A 30 0.59 16.81 12.04
CA PRO A 30 -0.49 17.14 11.11
C PRO A 30 -0.03 17.71 9.76
N ASP A 31 1.13 18.38 9.73
CA ASP A 31 1.75 19.04 8.58
C ASP A 31 3.00 18.30 8.05
N ALA A 32 3.27 17.08 8.54
CA ALA A 32 4.45 16.32 8.13
C ALA A 32 4.41 15.95 6.63
N THR A 33 5.57 15.85 6.01
CA THR A 33 5.72 15.33 4.65
C THR A 33 6.38 13.97 4.68
N TYR A 34 5.72 12.95 4.13
CA TYR A 34 6.25 11.60 4.03
C TYR A 34 6.62 11.27 2.58
N ARG A 35 7.89 10.94 2.33
CA ARG A 35 8.41 10.58 1.01
C ARG A 35 8.77 9.11 0.96
N SER A 36 7.98 8.33 0.24
CA SER A 36 8.23 6.93 -0.08
C SER A 36 9.15 6.76 -1.30
N ASN A 37 9.09 7.70 -2.24
CA ASN A 37 9.92 7.77 -3.44
C ASN A 37 10.54 9.17 -3.57
N ILE A 38 11.82 9.23 -3.93
CA ILE A 38 12.58 10.48 -4.11
C ILE A 38 12.14 11.30 -5.32
N PHE A 39 11.46 10.68 -6.29
CA PHE A 39 11.02 11.32 -7.53
C PHE A 39 9.54 11.71 -7.55
N GLU A 40 8.77 11.26 -6.56
CA GLU A 40 7.33 11.52 -6.47
C GLU A 40 7.04 12.64 -5.47
N ASP A 41 5.85 13.21 -5.59
CA ASP A 41 5.37 14.19 -4.62
C ASP A 41 5.20 13.55 -3.24
N PRO A 42 5.51 14.30 -2.16
CA PRO A 42 5.37 13.79 -0.81
C PRO A 42 3.89 13.60 -0.47
N HIS A 43 3.63 12.61 0.38
CA HIS A 43 2.36 12.44 1.05
C HIS A 43 2.29 13.45 2.21
N VAL A 44 1.37 14.42 2.12
CA VAL A 44 1.28 15.54 3.06
C VAL A 44 0.26 15.26 4.16
N GLY A 45 0.68 15.51 5.40
CA GLY A 45 -0.11 15.33 6.60
C GLY A 45 -0.47 13.89 6.90
N GLN A 46 -1.17 13.69 8.02
CA GLN A 46 -1.57 12.36 8.50
C GLN A 46 -2.46 11.63 7.48
N GLU A 47 -3.39 12.34 6.83
CA GLU A 47 -4.25 11.79 5.77
C GLU A 47 -3.43 11.27 4.58
N GLY A 48 -2.40 12.02 4.14
CA GLY A 48 -1.51 11.59 3.07
C GLY A 48 -0.73 10.32 3.45
N VAL A 49 -0.19 10.28 4.67
CA VAL A 49 0.51 9.10 5.19
C VAL A 49 -0.42 7.89 5.24
N ARG A 50 -1.64 8.06 5.77
CA ARG A 50 -2.65 7.01 5.86
C ARG A 50 -2.98 6.43 4.50
N ALA A 51 -3.25 7.28 3.51
CA ALA A 51 -3.59 6.87 2.15
C ALA A 51 -2.47 6.04 1.50
N TYR A 52 -1.22 6.48 1.63
CA TYR A 52 -0.06 5.72 1.16
C TYR A 52 0.04 4.36 1.87
N TRP A 53 -0.05 4.37 3.20
CA TRP A 53 0.04 3.17 4.01
C TRP A 53 -1.05 2.15 3.65
N SER A 54 -2.30 2.58 3.52
CA SER A 54 -3.40 1.72 3.04
C SER A 54 -3.10 1.10 1.68
N SER A 55 -2.46 1.84 0.77
CA SER A 55 -2.08 1.31 -0.55
C SER A 55 -0.98 0.25 -0.47
N VAL A 56 0.05 0.44 0.36
CA VAL A 56 1.22 -0.46 0.41
C VAL A 56 1.02 -1.65 1.35
N THR A 57 0.18 -1.52 2.37
CA THR A 57 -0.12 -2.61 3.32
C THR A 57 -1.33 -3.45 2.91
N SER A 58 -2.13 -2.97 1.96
CA SER A 58 -3.19 -3.76 1.32
C SER A 58 -2.59 -5.00 0.65
N ASP A 59 -2.68 -6.15 1.33
CA ASP A 59 -2.21 -7.43 0.83
C ASP A 59 -2.94 -7.85 -0.45
N GLN A 60 -2.17 -8.02 -1.53
CA GLN A 60 -2.15 -9.24 -2.36
C GLN A 60 -3.47 -9.74 -3.02
N ALA A 61 -4.57 -8.97 -3.08
CA ALA A 61 -5.73 -9.32 -3.91
C ALA A 61 -5.56 -8.90 -5.39
N ARG A 62 -4.63 -7.98 -5.66
CA ARG A 62 -4.41 -7.41 -7.00
C ARG A 62 -3.83 -8.41 -7.99
N TRP A 63 -2.84 -9.23 -7.61
CA TRP A 63 -2.19 -10.13 -8.56
C TRP A 63 -3.11 -11.28 -8.99
N LYS A 64 -3.87 -11.90 -8.07
CA LYS A 64 -4.83 -12.97 -8.41
C LYS A 64 -5.90 -12.50 -9.40
N SER A 65 -6.35 -11.25 -9.27
CA SER A 65 -7.35 -10.67 -10.17
C SER A 65 -6.81 -10.44 -11.59
N SER A 66 -5.55 -9.98 -11.71
CA SER A 66 -4.92 -9.81 -13.03
C SER A 66 -4.62 -11.14 -13.73
N TRP A 67 -4.22 -12.19 -13.02
CA TRP A 67 -4.00 -13.51 -13.64
C TRP A 67 -5.32 -14.21 -14.04
N ALA A 68 -6.39 -14.08 -13.24
CA ALA A 68 -7.71 -14.62 -13.59
C ALA A 68 -8.32 -13.96 -14.83
N ALA A 69 -8.16 -12.64 -14.98
CA ALA A 69 -8.65 -11.90 -16.15
C ALA A 69 -7.95 -12.31 -17.46
N LEU A 70 -6.66 -12.65 -17.39
CA LEU A 70 -5.89 -13.09 -18.57
C LEU A 70 -6.23 -14.52 -18.99
N SER A 71 -6.45 -15.45 -18.04
CA SER A 71 -6.83 -16.83 -18.36
C SER A 71 -8.20 -16.97 -19.02
N GLN A 72 -9.12 -16.06 -18.71
CA GLN A 72 -10.47 -16.05 -19.30
C GLN A 72 -10.45 -15.60 -20.78
N THR A 73 -9.57 -14.64 -21.11
CA THR A 73 -9.41 -14.11 -22.47
C THR A 73 -8.75 -15.12 -23.42
N GLU A 74 -7.78 -15.90 -22.96
CA GLU A 74 -7.13 -16.94 -23.78
C GLU A 74 -8.05 -18.13 -24.10
N SER A 75 -8.98 -18.44 -23.18
CA SER A 75 -9.93 -19.55 -23.37
C SER A 75 -10.95 -19.23 -24.48
N GLU A 76 -11.35 -17.97 -24.61
CA GLU A 76 -12.23 -17.47 -25.67
C GLU A 76 -11.54 -17.45 -27.04
N LEU A 77 -10.25 -17.06 -27.08
CA LEU A 77 -9.44 -17.06 -28.31
C LEU A 77 -9.17 -18.48 -28.85
N ARG A 78 -8.99 -19.46 -27.96
CA ARG A 78 -8.76 -20.87 -28.35
C ARG A 78 -10.03 -21.53 -28.92
N LEU A 79 -11.21 -21.13 -28.45
CA LEU A 79 -12.51 -21.63 -28.96
C LEU A 79 -12.89 -20.96 -30.30
N SER A 80 -12.48 -19.71 -30.54
CA SER A 80 -12.71 -19.02 -31.82
C SER A 80 -11.76 -19.43 -32.96
N SER A 81 -10.68 -20.17 -32.66
CA SER A 81 -9.60 -20.48 -33.61
C SER A 81 -9.58 -21.95 -34.08
N GLY A 82 -10.65 -22.71 -33.85
CA GLY A 82 -10.80 -24.06 -34.41
C GLY A 82 -10.90 -24.03 -35.93
N PRO A 83 -10.25 -24.95 -36.67
CA PRO A 83 -10.22 -24.91 -38.13
C PRO A 83 -11.63 -25.15 -38.71
N ARG A 84 -11.96 -24.37 -39.74
CA ARG A 84 -13.15 -24.56 -40.59
C ARG A 84 -13.08 -25.87 -41.37
#